data_AF-A0A7W0TAQ7-F1
#
_entry.id   AF-A0A7W0TAQ7-F1
#
_cell.length_a   1.000
_cell.length_b   1.000
_cell.length_c   1.000
_cell.angle_alpha   90.00
_cell.angle_beta   90.00
_cell.angle_gamma   90.00
#
_symmetry.space_group_name_H-M   'P 1'
#
loop_
_entity.id
_entity.type
_entity.pdbx_description
1 polymer ?
#
loop_
_entity_poly.entity_id
_entity_poly.type
_entity_poly.pdbx_seq_one_letter_code
_entity_poly.pdbx_strand_id
1 'polypeptide(L)'
;MQEIFDAHNAVRAKHCAQPLTWSPKLAAVAQDWANSLNQQGCKFGHKPNNKFGENLAAGTVGALDGESVLRMWYDEVKHYRFPDGGFSMETGHFTQVVWRQTTQLGCAVTTCKTKNLDIWVCEYDPPGNVQTMYRQQVLPAGCK
;
A
#
# COMPACT_ATOMS: atom_id res chain seq x y z
N MET A 1 -12.04 5.02 -3.44
CA MET A 1 -11.27 5.28 -2.20
C MET A 1 -11.84 4.54 -1.01
N GLN A 2 -13.17 4.54 -0.79
CA GLN A 2 -13.79 3.76 0.28
C GLN A 2 -13.46 2.25 0.17
N GLU A 3 -13.62 1.67 -1.03
CA GLU A 3 -13.34 0.24 -1.30
C GLU A 3 -11.93 -0.19 -0.87
N ILE A 4 -10.88 0.55 -1.29
CA ILE A 4 -9.50 0.21 -0.92
C ILE A 4 -9.28 0.34 0.58
N PHE A 5 -9.86 1.36 1.23
CA PHE A 5 -9.73 1.55 2.69
C PHE A 5 -10.40 0.41 3.48
N ASP A 6 -11.62 0.04 3.11
CA ASP A 6 -12.36 -1.04 3.77
C ASP A 6 -11.67 -2.38 3.56
N ALA A 7 -11.19 -2.64 2.34
CA ALA A 7 -10.48 -3.84 2.01
C ALA A 7 -9.17 -3.95 2.82
N HIS A 8 -8.42 -2.85 3.03
CA HIS A 8 -7.22 -2.84 3.89
C HIS A 8 -7.57 -3.32 5.30
N ASN A 9 -8.63 -2.77 5.89
CA ASN A 9 -9.05 -3.12 7.23
C ASN A 9 -9.54 -4.58 7.32
N ALA A 10 -10.21 -5.08 6.28
CA ALA A 10 -10.63 -6.47 6.20
C ALA A 10 -9.45 -7.46 6.20
N VAL A 11 -8.36 -7.17 5.47
CA VAL A 11 -7.18 -8.05 5.48
C VAL A 11 -6.35 -7.89 6.75
N ARG A 12 -6.21 -6.66 7.28
CA ARG A 12 -5.48 -6.41 8.53
C ARG A 12 -6.06 -7.15 9.73
N ALA A 13 -7.39 -7.26 9.79
CA ALA A 13 -8.07 -8.05 10.84
C ALA A 13 -7.64 -9.53 10.83
N LYS A 14 -7.34 -10.11 9.66
CA LYS A 14 -6.85 -11.49 9.54
C LYS A 14 -5.46 -11.67 10.18
N HIS A 15 -4.66 -10.61 10.21
CA HIS A 15 -3.27 -10.58 10.67
C HIS A 15 -3.08 -9.86 12.02
N CYS A 16 -4.17 -9.65 12.76
CA CYS A 16 -4.14 -9.05 14.11
C CYS A 16 -3.49 -7.66 14.14
N ALA A 17 -3.60 -6.96 13.01
CA ALA A 17 -3.28 -5.57 12.88
C ALA A 17 -4.55 -4.75 13.14
N GLN A 18 -4.42 -3.70 13.94
CA GLN A 18 -5.53 -2.81 14.25
C GLN A 18 -6.02 -2.11 12.96
N PRO A 19 -7.33 -1.79 12.86
CA PRO A 19 -7.83 -1.06 11.70
C PRO A 19 -7.13 0.29 11.56
N LEU A 20 -6.88 0.67 10.32
CA LEU A 20 -6.35 1.99 9.97
C LEU A 20 -7.46 3.03 10.04
N THR A 21 -7.06 4.27 10.26
CA THR A 21 -7.90 5.45 10.08
C THR A 21 -7.55 6.14 8.77
N TRP A 22 -8.56 6.68 8.07
CA TRP A 22 -8.31 7.46 6.87
C TRP A 22 -7.73 8.82 7.24
N SER A 23 -6.63 9.21 6.59
CA SER A 23 -5.96 10.48 6.81
C SER A 23 -6.06 11.36 5.57
N PRO A 24 -6.85 12.45 5.60
CA PRO A 24 -6.92 13.40 4.49
C PRO A 24 -5.56 13.99 4.13
N LYS A 25 -4.67 14.14 5.11
CA LYS A 25 -3.28 14.61 4.92
C LYS A 25 -2.48 13.61 4.06
N LEU A 26 -2.55 12.32 4.37
CA LEU A 26 -1.85 11.30 3.58
C LEU A 26 -2.46 11.17 2.19
N ALA A 27 -3.78 11.29 2.06
CA ALA A 27 -4.45 11.27 0.76
C ALA A 27 -4.00 12.45 -0.13
N ALA A 28 -3.81 13.65 0.45
CA ALA A 28 -3.25 14.78 -0.26
C ALA A 28 -1.81 14.52 -0.73
N VAL A 29 -0.96 13.93 0.13
CA VAL A 29 0.42 13.55 -0.24
C VAL A 29 0.44 12.51 -1.36
N ALA A 30 -0.42 11.50 -1.28
CA ALA A 30 -0.59 10.49 -2.33
C ALA A 30 -1.04 11.13 -3.65
N GLN A 31 -1.99 12.07 -3.59
CA GLN A 31 -2.50 12.77 -4.77
C GLN A 31 -1.43 13.66 -5.42
N ASP A 32 -0.64 14.38 -4.61
CA ASP A 32 0.46 15.20 -5.09
C ASP A 32 1.50 14.34 -5.81
N TRP A 33 1.83 13.16 -5.27
CA TRP A 33 2.76 12.26 -5.93
C TRP A 33 2.19 11.65 -7.20
N ALA A 34 0.93 11.17 -7.18
CA ALA A 34 0.24 10.68 -8.36
C ALA A 34 0.26 11.73 -9.48
N ASN A 35 -0.09 12.98 -9.17
CA ASN A 35 -0.05 14.10 -10.11
C ASN A 35 1.35 14.34 -10.68
N SER A 36 2.38 14.28 -9.82
CA SER A 36 3.77 14.41 -10.25
C SER A 36 4.19 13.28 -11.20
N LEU A 37 3.80 12.04 -10.95
CA LEU A 37 4.05 10.91 -11.84
C LEU A 37 3.44 11.15 -13.22
N ASN A 38 2.18 11.62 -13.29
CA ASN A 38 1.54 11.96 -14.56
C ASN A 38 2.29 13.06 -15.31
N GLN A 39 2.73 14.13 -14.63
CA GLN A 39 3.51 15.22 -15.23
C GLN A 39 4.89 14.77 -15.73
N GLN A 40 5.51 13.79 -15.07
CA GLN A 40 6.80 13.22 -15.42
C GLN A 40 6.70 12.14 -16.53
N GLY A 41 5.63 12.13 -17.32
CA GLY A 41 5.43 11.13 -18.37
C GLY A 41 5.20 9.72 -17.83
N CYS A 42 4.70 9.62 -16.60
CA CYS A 42 4.35 8.37 -15.94
C CYS A 42 5.56 7.45 -15.77
N LYS A 43 6.66 8.05 -15.30
CA LYS A 43 7.83 7.33 -14.82
C LYS A 43 7.50 6.71 -13.47
N PHE A 44 6.90 5.52 -13.51
CA PHE A 44 6.44 4.78 -12.34
C PHE A 44 7.58 4.54 -11.35
N GLY A 45 7.37 4.89 -10.09
CA GLY A 45 8.35 4.73 -9.03
C GLY A 45 7.94 5.45 -7.75
N HIS A 46 8.61 5.09 -6.65
CA HIS A 46 8.35 5.65 -5.34
C HIS A 46 8.69 7.14 -5.24
N LYS A 47 7.96 7.86 -4.38
CA LYS A 47 8.21 9.26 -4.09
C LYS A 47 9.61 9.43 -3.50
N PRO A 48 10.49 10.26 -4.09
CA PRO A 48 11.81 10.53 -3.52
C PRO A 48 11.70 11.17 -2.12
N ASN A 49 12.57 10.73 -1.20
CA ASN A 49 12.63 11.22 0.18
C ASN A 49 11.27 11.19 0.89
N ASN A 50 10.47 10.15 0.64
CA ASN A 50 9.20 9.98 1.32
C ASN A 50 9.44 9.58 2.79
N LYS A 51 8.74 10.24 3.70
CA LYS A 51 8.78 9.95 5.14
C LYS A 51 7.68 8.99 5.59
N PHE A 52 6.73 8.73 4.71
CA PHE A 52 5.64 7.78 4.91
C PHE A 52 6.00 6.46 4.23
N GLY A 53 5.30 5.39 4.60
CA GLY A 53 5.32 4.16 3.82
C GLY A 53 4.52 4.37 2.54
N GLU A 54 4.86 3.68 1.45
CA GLU A 54 4.19 3.88 0.17
C GLU A 54 3.98 2.55 -0.56
N ASN A 55 2.78 2.34 -1.08
CA ASN A 55 2.51 1.29 -2.07
C ASN A 55 2.02 1.96 -3.36
N LEU A 56 2.46 1.39 -4.49
CA LEU A 56 2.07 1.83 -5.82
C LEU A 56 1.43 0.67 -6.59
N ALA A 57 0.44 0.97 -7.42
CA ALA A 57 -0.05 0.05 -8.43
C ALA A 57 -0.34 0.80 -9.72
N ALA A 58 -0.27 0.11 -10.85
CA ALA A 58 -0.68 0.65 -12.13
C ALA A 58 -1.42 -0.41 -12.94
N GLY A 59 -2.41 0.03 -13.69
CA GLY A 59 -3.18 -0.83 -14.61
C GLY A 59 -3.75 -0.03 -15.75
N THR A 60 -4.25 -0.69 -16.79
CA THR A 60 -5.02 -0.04 -17.85
C THR A 60 -6.17 0.76 -17.24
N VAL A 61 -6.46 1.94 -17.80
CA VAL A 61 -7.53 2.82 -17.30
C VAL A 61 -8.83 2.04 -17.11
N GLY A 62 -9.43 2.14 -15.92
CA GLY A 62 -10.68 1.47 -15.55
C GLY A 62 -10.58 -0.04 -15.34
N ALA A 63 -9.40 -0.66 -15.47
CA ALA A 63 -9.22 -2.10 -15.26
C ALA A 63 -9.06 -2.50 -13.80
N LEU A 64 -8.73 -1.54 -12.92
CA LEU A 64 -8.51 -1.78 -11.50
C LEU A 64 -9.44 -0.88 -10.67
N ASP A 65 -10.18 -1.50 -9.75
CA ASP A 65 -10.87 -0.84 -8.65
C ASP A 65 -10.04 -0.90 -7.36
N GLY A 66 -10.57 -0.33 -6.27
CA GLY A 66 -9.84 -0.26 -5.01
C GLY A 66 -9.58 -1.64 -4.38
N GLU A 67 -10.51 -2.58 -4.55
CA GLU A 67 -10.38 -3.93 -4.03
C GLU A 67 -9.34 -4.74 -4.81
N SER A 68 -9.33 -4.63 -6.13
CA SER A 68 -8.38 -5.29 -7.02
C SER A 68 -6.95 -4.84 -6.75
N VAL A 69 -6.74 -3.52 -6.55
CA VAL A 69 -5.43 -2.98 -6.16
C VAL A 69 -4.94 -3.56 -4.84
N LEU A 70 -5.81 -3.57 -3.81
CA LEU A 70 -5.42 -4.20 -2.55
C LEU A 70 -5.10 -5.68 -2.76
N ARG A 71 -5.91 -6.41 -3.51
CA ARG A 71 -5.70 -7.85 -3.73
C ARG A 71 -4.34 -8.12 -4.35
N MET A 72 -3.90 -7.30 -5.32
CA MET A 72 -2.57 -7.39 -5.91
C MET A 72 -1.47 -7.27 -4.85
N TRP A 73 -1.58 -6.29 -3.94
CA TRP A 73 -0.62 -6.10 -2.86
C TRP A 73 -0.68 -7.22 -1.81
N TYR A 74 -1.88 -7.66 -1.45
CA TYR A 74 -2.08 -8.67 -0.41
C TYR A 74 -1.67 -10.08 -0.87
N ASP A 75 -1.85 -10.41 -2.15
CA ASP A 75 -1.51 -11.72 -2.72
C ASP A 75 -0.02 -12.07 -2.59
N GLU A 76 0.84 -11.07 -2.38
CA GLU A 76 2.25 -11.24 -2.04
C GLU A 76 2.50 -12.04 -0.75
N VAL A 77 1.47 -12.19 0.11
CA VAL A 77 1.52 -13.09 1.29
C VAL A 77 1.93 -14.51 0.91
N LYS A 78 1.64 -14.96 -0.33
CA LYS A 78 2.04 -16.27 -0.87
C LYS A 78 3.57 -16.45 -0.92
N HIS A 79 4.32 -15.36 -0.97
CA HIS A 79 5.78 -15.34 -1.03
C HIS A 79 6.43 -15.04 0.33
N TYR A 80 5.64 -14.57 1.31
CA TYR A 80 6.15 -14.22 2.64
C TYR A 80 6.34 -15.45 3.54
N ARG A 81 7.50 -15.55 4.19
CA ARG A 81 7.84 -16.67 5.07
C ARG A 81 7.63 -16.28 6.54
N PHE A 82 6.60 -16.78 7.19
CA PHE A 82 6.38 -16.53 8.62
C PHE A 82 7.22 -17.49 9.51
N PRO A 83 7.61 -17.08 10.73
CA PRO A 83 7.55 -15.73 11.29
C PRO A 83 8.78 -14.88 10.96
N ASP A 84 9.80 -15.46 10.33
CA ASP A 84 11.14 -14.88 10.15
C ASP A 84 11.33 -14.22 8.78
N GLY A 85 10.23 -13.77 8.17
CA GLY A 85 10.24 -13.10 6.88
C GLY A 85 10.78 -11.68 7.01
N GLY A 86 11.27 -11.14 5.90
CA GLY A 86 11.79 -9.79 5.83
C GLY A 86 11.37 -9.11 4.53
N PHE A 87 12.05 -8.00 4.22
CA PHE A 87 11.86 -7.32 2.95
C PHE A 87 12.25 -8.22 1.78
N SER A 88 11.40 -8.32 0.78
CA SER A 88 11.77 -8.66 -0.59
C SER A 88 10.97 -7.80 -1.56
N MET A 89 11.42 -7.74 -2.81
CA MET A 89 10.66 -7.07 -3.88
C MET A 89 9.32 -7.75 -4.19
N GLU A 90 9.10 -8.98 -3.70
CA GLU A 90 7.87 -9.77 -3.90
C GLU A 90 6.92 -9.74 -2.70
N THR A 91 7.31 -9.09 -1.60
CA THR A 91 6.52 -9.08 -0.34
C THR A 91 6.30 -7.71 0.25
N GLY A 92 6.99 -6.69 -0.27
CA GLY A 92 7.01 -5.34 0.30
C GLY A 92 5.64 -4.67 0.38
N HIS A 93 4.75 -4.92 -0.58
CA HIS A 93 3.42 -4.34 -0.56
C HIS A 93 2.55 -5.01 0.50
N PHE A 94 2.56 -6.35 0.56
CA PHE A 94 1.85 -7.10 1.58
C PHE A 94 2.30 -6.69 2.99
N THR A 95 3.60 -6.64 3.24
CA THR A 95 4.13 -6.33 4.57
C THR A 95 3.76 -4.93 5.02
N GLN A 96 3.69 -3.96 4.10
CA GLN A 96 3.20 -2.61 4.40
C GLN A 96 1.70 -2.60 4.73
N VAL A 97 0.87 -3.31 3.98
CA VAL A 97 -0.59 -3.39 4.20
C VAL A 97 -0.92 -3.89 5.61
N VAL A 98 -0.25 -4.96 6.05
CA VAL A 98 -0.53 -5.60 7.35
C VAL A 98 0.36 -5.12 8.49
N TRP A 99 1.18 -4.09 8.27
CA TRP A 99 2.11 -3.58 9.27
C TRP A 99 1.37 -3.09 10.52
N ARG A 100 1.58 -3.76 11.67
CA ARG A 100 0.78 -3.54 12.88
C ARG A 100 0.87 -2.13 13.44
N GLN A 101 2.05 -1.52 13.40
CA GLN A 101 2.27 -0.17 13.94
C GLN A 101 1.80 0.96 13.03
N THR A 102 1.50 0.69 11.75
CA THR A 102 0.86 1.68 10.88
C THR A 102 -0.57 1.90 11.35
N THR A 103 -0.98 3.17 11.49
CA THR A 103 -2.28 3.56 12.05
C THR A 103 -3.13 4.39 11.11
N GLN A 104 -2.51 5.03 10.11
CA GLN A 104 -3.17 5.90 9.15
C GLN A 104 -2.88 5.48 7.72
N LEU A 105 -3.88 5.65 6.86
CA LEU A 105 -3.82 5.42 5.41
C LEU A 105 -4.39 6.63 4.67
N GLY A 106 -3.77 6.99 3.55
CA GLY A 106 -4.42 7.85 2.57
C GLY A 106 -3.99 7.45 1.16
N CYS A 107 -4.94 7.37 0.25
CA CYS A 107 -4.70 6.91 -1.12
C CYS A 107 -5.24 7.91 -2.15
N ALA A 108 -4.67 7.85 -3.34
CA ALA A 108 -5.09 8.59 -4.50
C ALA A 108 -4.91 7.75 -5.77
N VAL A 109 -5.62 8.14 -6.83
CA VAL A 109 -5.45 7.60 -8.17
C VAL A 109 -5.35 8.75 -9.16
N THR A 110 -4.52 8.61 -10.18
CA THR A 110 -4.49 9.51 -11.33
C THR A 110 -4.47 8.73 -12.62
N THR A 111 -5.02 9.29 -13.68
CA THR A 111 -4.92 8.73 -15.03
C THR A 111 -3.71 9.32 -15.74
N CYS A 112 -2.71 8.47 -15.97
CA CYS A 112 -1.60 8.71 -16.86
C CYS A 112 -2.08 8.77 -18.32
N LYS A 113 -2.18 9.98 -18.87
CA LYS A 113 -2.69 10.17 -20.24
C LYS A 113 -1.74 9.64 -21.31
N THR A 114 -0.43 9.74 -21.09
CA THR A 114 0.59 9.36 -22.09
C THR A 114 0.75 7.85 -22.27
N LYS A 115 0.40 7.06 -21.25
CA LYS A 115 0.48 5.59 -21.28
C LYS A 115 -0.87 4.90 -21.18
N ASN A 116 -1.96 5.66 -21.03
CA ASN A 116 -3.30 5.14 -20.80
C ASN A 116 -3.35 4.16 -19.61
N LEU A 117 -2.83 4.59 -18.47
CA LEU A 117 -2.79 3.81 -17.22
C LEU A 117 -3.43 4.60 -16.08
N ASP A 118 -4.14 3.93 -15.17
CA ASP A 118 -4.42 4.47 -13.85
C ASP A 118 -3.27 4.10 -12.91
N ILE A 119 -2.77 5.08 -12.17
CA ILE A 119 -1.69 4.94 -11.18
C ILE A 119 -2.29 5.19 -9.81
N TRP A 120 -2.24 4.18 -8.96
CA TRP A 120 -2.68 4.22 -7.57
C TRP A 120 -1.48 4.44 -6.66
N VAL A 121 -1.65 5.34 -5.70
CA VAL A 121 -0.66 5.67 -4.66
C VAL A 121 -1.36 5.56 -3.32
N CYS A 122 -0.78 4.82 -2.38
CA CYS A 122 -1.24 4.78 -0.99
C CYS A 122 -0.07 5.09 -0.06
N GLU A 123 -0.31 6.01 0.87
CA GLU A 123 0.64 6.50 1.86
C GLU A 123 0.24 6.01 3.26
N TYR A 124 1.22 5.59 4.05
CA TYR A 124 1.05 4.91 5.34
C TYR A 124 1.85 5.63 6.43
N ASP A 125 1.22 5.86 7.59
CA ASP A 125 1.89 6.49 8.74
C ASP A 125 1.54 5.79 10.06
N PRO A 126 2.54 5.48 10.92
CA PRO A 126 3.98 5.40 10.63
C PRO A 126 4.33 4.47 9.45
N PRO A 127 5.51 4.66 8.80
CA PRO A 127 5.96 3.80 7.71
C PRO A 127 6.16 2.35 8.19
N GLY A 128 5.83 1.41 7.31
CA GLY A 128 6.12 0.00 7.49
C GLY A 128 7.51 -0.39 6.98
N ASN A 129 7.72 -1.69 6.82
CA ASN A 129 8.89 -2.27 6.17
C ASN A 129 10.26 -1.94 6.81
N VAL A 130 10.27 -1.60 8.10
CA VAL A 130 11.49 -1.35 8.87
C VAL A 130 12.24 -2.67 9.10
N GLN A 131 13.49 -2.74 8.60
CA GLN A 131 14.28 -3.98 8.44
C GLN A 131 14.32 -4.89 9.68
N THR A 132 14.35 -4.33 10.89
CA THR A 132 14.51 -5.08 12.14
C THR A 132 13.18 -5.44 12.82
N MET A 133 12.04 -5.05 12.25
CA MET A 133 10.74 -5.09 12.95
C MET A 133 9.77 -6.12 12.39
N TYR A 134 10.05 -6.74 11.24
CA TYR A 134 9.13 -7.63 10.52
C TYR A 134 8.44 -8.69 11.40
N ARG A 135 9.21 -9.44 12.19
CA ARG A 135 8.68 -10.51 13.06
C ARG A 135 7.60 -10.04 14.03
N GLN A 136 7.65 -8.78 14.47
CA GLN A 136 6.68 -8.20 15.41
C GLN A 136 5.49 -7.54 14.69
N GLN A 137 5.69 -7.17 13.43
CA GLN A 137 4.81 -6.30 12.65
C GLN A 137 4.00 -7.03 11.59
N VAL A 138 4.45 -8.22 11.16
CA VAL A 138 3.82 -9.02 10.11
C VAL A 138 3.54 -10.42 10.67
N LEU A 139 2.33 -10.61 11.19
CA LEU A 139 1.91 -11.87 11.82
C LEU A 139 1.22 -12.80 10.81
N PRO A 140 1.27 -14.12 10.99
CA PRO A 140 0.47 -15.04 10.16
C PRO A 140 -1.03 -14.78 10.34
N ALA A 141 -1.84 -15.31 9.42
CA ALA A 141 -3.29 -15.24 9.55
C ALA A 141 -3.77 -16.03 10.78
N GLY A 142 -4.72 -15.46 11.53
CA GLY A 142 -5.32 -16.06 12.72
C GLY A 142 -4.87 -15.42 14.02
N CYS A 143 -5.80 -14.73 14.70
CA CYS A 143 -5.55 -14.11 16.00
C CYS A 143 -5.89 -15.09 17.11
N LYS A 144 -4.87 -15.51 17.87
CA LYS A 144 -5.01 -16.25 19.12
C LYS A 144 -4.83 -15.32 20.30
#